data_AF-A0A1V6HZN6-F1
#
_entry.id   AF-A0A1V6HZN6-F1
#
_cell.length_a   1.000
_cell.length_b   1.000
_cell.length_c   1.000
_cell.angle_alpha   90.00
_cell.angle_beta   90.00
_cell.angle_gamma   90.00
#
_symmetry.space_group_name_H-M   'P 1'
#
loop_
_entity.id
_entity.type
_entity.pdbx_description
1 polymer ?
#
loop_
_entity_poly.entity_id
_entity_poly.type
_entity_poly.pdbx_seq_one_letter_code
_entity_poly.pdbx_strand_id
1 'polypeptide(L)' 'MKRELPNTRLILRSSEHKKEFAGENKILIDDRESNIKKWEGVGGIGILHKTTDETIKKLKELSL' A
#
# COMPACT_ATOMS: atom_id res chain seq x y z
N MET A 1 7.20 21.26 -5.87
CA MET A 1 6.35 20.24 -6.51
C MET A 1 4.95 20.81 -6.61
N LYS A 2 4.40 20.98 -7.83
CA LYS A 2 2.99 21.37 -8.04
C LYS A 2 2.12 20.34 -7.32
N ARG A 3 1.24 20.81 -6.44
CA ARG A 3 0.43 19.95 -5.56
C ARG A 3 -0.77 19.44 -6.34
N GLU A 4 -0.59 18.36 -7.09
CA GLU A 4 -1.65 17.71 -7.89
C GLU A 4 -2.83 17.17 -7.05
N LEU A 5 -2.70 17.17 -5.72
CA LEU A 5 -3.71 16.70 -4.78
C LEU A 5 -3.95 17.75 -3.69
N PRO A 6 -4.64 18.87 -4.00
CA PRO A 6 -4.99 19.87 -3.00
C PRO A 6 -5.90 19.25 -1.94
N ASN A 7 -5.67 19.60 -0.66
CA ASN A 7 -6.41 19.10 0.51
C ASN A 7 -6.29 17.60 0.81
N THR A 8 -5.51 16.84 0.04
CA THR A 8 -5.20 15.45 0.38
C THR A 8 -4.01 15.39 1.34
N ARG A 9 -4.19 14.68 2.46
CA ARG A 9 -3.07 14.38 3.37
C ARG A 9 -2.08 13.46 2.65
N LEU A 10 -0.95 14.02 2.25
CA LEU A 10 0.14 13.28 1.62
C LEU A 10 1.26 13.04 2.63
N ILE A 11 1.63 11.77 2.82
CA ILE A 11 2.80 11.39 3.61
C ILE A 11 3.86 10.90 2.61
N LEU A 12 4.91 11.70 2.44
CA LEU A 12 6.03 11.38 1.54
C LEU A 12 7.17 10.73 2.32
N ARG A 13 7.56 9.51 1.92
CA ARG A 13 8.64 8.74 2.54
C ARG A 13 9.37 7.90 1.48
N SER A 14 10.66 7.63 1.72
CA SER A 14 11.41 6.71 0.88
C SER A 14 10.87 5.27 1.01
N SER A 15 11.07 4.46 -0.03
CA SER A 15 10.53 3.09 -0.11
C SER A 15 10.96 2.23 1.08
N GLU A 16 12.17 2.42 1.58
CA GLU A 16 12.73 1.66 2.71
C GLU A 16 12.01 1.90 4.04
N HIS A 17 11.42 3.09 4.21
CA HIS A 17 10.72 3.53 5.42
C HIS A 17 9.20 3.31 5.33
N LYS A 18 8.66 2.85 4.20
CA LYS A 18 7.21 2.56 4.06
C LYS A 18 6.72 1.61 5.16
N LYS A 19 7.49 0.58 5.50
CA LYS A 19 7.14 -0.41 6.54
C LYS A 19 6.85 0.19 7.92
N GLU A 20 7.32 1.41 8.21
CA GLU A 20 7.04 2.10 9.48
C GLU A 20 5.56 2.49 9.64
N PHE A 21 4.79 2.48 8.55
CA PHE A 21 3.35 2.78 8.54
C PHE A 21 2.48 1.53 8.47
N ALA A 22 3.10 0.36 8.40
CA ALA A 22 2.40 -0.90 8.42
C ALA A 22 1.88 -1.22 9.82
N GLY A 23 1.02 -2.22 9.91
CA GLY A 23 0.38 -2.67 11.13
C GLY A 23 -0.99 -3.23 10.85
N GLU A 24 -1.67 -3.63 11.92
CA GLU A 24 -2.99 -4.23 11.83
C GLU A 24 -3.96 -3.33 11.04
N ASN A 25 -4.71 -3.93 10.10
CA ASN A 25 -5.68 -3.25 9.25
C ASN A 25 -5.08 -2.14 8.35
N LYS A 26 -3.77 -2.17 8.06
CA LYS A 26 -3.12 -1.25 7.12
C LYS A 26 -2.79 -1.94 5.79
N ILE A 27 -3.31 -1.41 4.69
CA ILE A 27 -3.12 -1.97 3.35
C ILE A 27 -2.04 -1.19 2.59
N LEU A 28 -1.11 -1.91 1.98
CA LEU A 28 -0.20 -1.39 0.96
C LEU A 28 -0.56 -2.00 -0.40
N ILE A 29 -0.80 -1.13 -1.39
CA ILE A 29 -0.92 -1.51 -2.80
C ILE A 29 0.33 -1.00 -3.51
N ASP A 30 1.18 -1.90 -3.99
CA ASP A 30 2.47 -1.59 -4.60
C ASP A 30 2.78 -2.65 -5.66
N ASP A 31 3.49 -2.27 -6.73
CA ASP A 31 3.85 -3.15 -7.84
C ASP A 31 5.14 -3.94 -7.58
N ARG A 32 5.85 -3.64 -6.47
CA ARG A 32 7.11 -4.32 -6.11
C ARG A 32 6.90 -5.36 -5.03
N GLU A 33 7.16 -6.62 -5.38
CA GLU A 33 7.07 -7.75 -4.45
C GLU A 33 7.94 -7.58 -3.19
N SER A 34 9.11 -6.98 -3.30
CA SER A 34 10.00 -6.73 -2.16
C SER A 34 9.44 -5.71 -1.17
N ASN A 35 8.61 -4.76 -1.61
CA ASN A 35 7.90 -3.83 -0.73
C ASN A 35 6.75 -4.54 -0.01
N ILE A 36 6.00 -5.37 -0.73
CA ILE A 36 4.91 -6.17 -0.17
C ILE A 36 5.41 -7.09 0.93
N LYS A 37 6.47 -7.88 0.67
CA LYS A 37 7.06 -8.78 1.69
C LYS A 37 7.51 -8.04 2.95
N LYS A 38 8.12 -6.85 2.79
CA LYS A 38 8.54 -6.01 3.92
C LYS A 38 7.36 -5.47 4.71
N TRP A 39 6.25 -5.16 4.05
CA TRP A 39 5.02 -4.64 4.67
C TRP A 39 4.28 -5.72 5.45
N GLU A 40 4.11 -6.90 4.85
CA GLU A 40 3.51 -8.08 5.49
C GLU A 40 4.34 -8.56 6.67
N GLY A 41 5.68 -8.53 6.55
CA GLY A 41 6.60 -8.97 7.60
C GLY A 41 6.56 -8.15 8.90
N VAL A 42 5.89 -6.99 8.91
CA VAL A 42 5.65 -6.16 10.11
C VAL A 42 4.15 -6.06 10.46
N GLY A 43 3.33 -6.98 9.95
CA GLY A 43 1.92 -7.13 10.31
C GLY A 43 0.92 -6.31 9.48
N GLY A 44 1.35 -5.76 8.34
CA GLY A 44 0.46 -5.10 7.38
C GLY A 44 -0.16 -6.06 6.36
N ILE A 45 -1.17 -5.59 5.62
CA ILE A 45 -1.81 -6.31 4.52
C ILE A 45 -1.20 -5.86 3.19
N GLY A 46 -0.65 -6.80 2.43
CA GLY A 46 -0.02 -6.53 1.14
C GLY A 46 -0.89 -6.88 -0.06
N ILE A 47 -1.03 -5.96 -1.01
CA ILE A 47 -1.62 -6.21 -2.33
C ILE A 47 -0.57 -5.91 -3.40
N LEU A 48 0.05 -6.97 -3.92
CA LEU A 48 0.88 -6.85 -5.12
C LEU A 48 -0.01 -6.48 -6.32
N HIS A 49 0.20 -5.28 -6.86
CA HIS A 49 -0.51 -4.78 -8.02
C HIS A 49 0.11 -5.32 -9.32
N LYS A 50 -0.72 -5.98 -10.13
CA LYS A 50 -0.37 -6.43 -11.50
C LYS A 50 -1.38 -5.93 -12.51
N THR A 51 -2.65 -5.98 -12.15
CA THR A 51 -3.78 -5.44 -12.92
C THR A 51 -4.79 -4.80 -11.99
N THR A 52 -5.60 -3.89 -12.54
CA THR A 52 -6.70 -3.24 -11.81
C THR A 52 -7.72 -4.24 -11.28
N ASP A 53 -8.12 -5.22 -12.11
CA ASP A 53 -9.13 -6.22 -11.74
C ASP A 53 -8.67 -7.11 -10.58
N GLU A 54 -7.40 -7.53 -10.57
CA GLU A 54 -6.82 -8.29 -9.46
C GLU A 54 -6.81 -7.48 -8.17
N THR A 55 -6.43 -6.20 -8.23
CA THR A 55 -6.46 -5.31 -7.07
C THR A 55 -7.87 -5.12 -6.54
N ILE A 56 -8.86 -4.86 -7.41
CA ILE A 56 -10.26 -4.73 -7.01
C ILE A 56 -10.79 -6.01 -6.37
N LYS A 57 -10.46 -7.18 -6.94
CA LYS A 57 -10.86 -8.48 -6.38
C LYS A 57 -10.34 -8.64 -4.95
N LYS A 58 -9.05 -8.38 -4.73
CA LYS A 58 -8.42 -8.47 -3.39
C LYS A 58 -9.02 -7.47 -2.40
N LEU A 59 -9.37 -6.26 -2.84
CA LEU A 59 -10.04 -5.29 -1.97
C LEU A 59 -11.43 -5.79 -1.54
N LYS A 60 -12.20 -6.39 -2.46
CA LYS A 60 -13.51 -6.99 -2.13
C LYS A 60 -13.40 -8.16 -1.16
N GLU A 61 -12.35 -8.97 -1.25
CA GLU A 61 -12.06 -10.06 -0.29
C GLU A 61 -11.84 -9.50 1.13
N LEU A 62 -11.41 -8.25 1.26
CA LEU A 62 -11.27 -7.52 2.52
C LEU A 62 -12.53 -6.72 2.91
N SER A 63 -13.63 -6.88 2.17
CA SER A 63 -14.88 -6.13 2.36
C SER A 63 -14.75 -4.60 2.21
N LEU A 64 -13.87 -4.15 1.31
CA LEU A 64 -13.66 -2.73 0.94
C LEU A 64 -14.18 -2.38 -0.46
#